data_AF-A0A6V7RIW2-F1
#
_entry.id   AF-A0A6V7RIW2-F1
#
_cell.length_a   1.000
_cell.length_b   1.000
_cell.length_c   1.000
_cell.angle_alpha   90.00
_cell.angle_beta   90.00
_cell.angle_gamma   90.00
#
_symmetry.space_group_name_H-M   'P 1'
#
loop_
_entity.id
_entity.type
_entity.pdbx_description
1 polymer ?
#
loop_
_entity_poly.entity_id
_entity_poly.type
_entity_poly.pdbx_seq_one_letter_code
_entity_poly.pdbx_strand_id
1 'polypeptide(L)'
;MLNSFQISHEVNNQYSCNYKLKDDLVISYDHEDIFNRVIKNNSTIISYGYCFDVRNPNQNMKETLSNLLNNPSEILEDIKYLNGHFVLMFKTDNSWKLITDAAGMTPVYFDAAEKIVTVHNTDTLPTLNGLSILDLEDFTLSRISITDSRLTDERIERTVLDLVSNQYKYFLGKDLTLNFRRNKMNKAIISILGPALMDQTLNLRENDELTVKIGNWMAREYKMNILEEDAEPSSTYLANTHLMNYSSYMKKDIELADEELDNFNSLYNLNDENLEARSSIEYNLLHKLNYRNEQKPMLIYDPFNVLAIQEIIYSFKDAAAFDPLTRINKIMHPAIDFYDFSEGMTLLQKYTKMKKQNQKMSEELKKVVVNQEFLREAETQGISVSENLDGKILDKGITVHPASQLISKDDIYEMTYVKNGPGMILVESYFNNPKNAHRIKVELNNELFNIDEFLEGKFIQSGSEINIKMYYERNYDAASWQKAGKITVKEID
;
A
#
# COMPACT_ATOMS: atom_id res chain seq x y z
N MET A 1 -21.20 1.13 -23.08
CA MET A 1 -20.02 1.93 -22.65
C MET A 1 -20.23 3.34 -23.16
N LEU A 2 -19.89 4.37 -22.38
CA LEU A 2 -20.19 5.76 -22.75
C LEU A 2 -19.50 6.21 -24.05
N ASN A 3 -18.28 5.74 -24.30
CA ASN A 3 -17.54 6.04 -25.52
C ASN A 3 -17.49 4.85 -26.48
N SER A 4 -18.64 4.19 -26.70
CA SER A 4 -18.76 3.16 -27.73
C SER A 4 -18.73 3.75 -29.13
N PHE A 5 -17.93 3.16 -30.03
CA PHE A 5 -17.84 3.56 -31.43
C PHE A 5 -17.36 2.41 -32.33
N GLN A 6 -17.56 2.60 -33.63
CA GLN A 6 -16.96 1.83 -34.70
C GLN A 6 -16.45 2.77 -35.80
N ILE A 7 -15.29 2.48 -36.38
CA ILE A 7 -14.81 3.11 -37.62
C ILE A 7 -14.79 2.05 -38.72
N SER A 8 -15.41 2.35 -39.86
CA SER A 8 -15.48 1.46 -41.02
C SER A 8 -15.75 2.24 -42.30
N HIS A 9 -15.66 1.55 -43.46
CA HIS A 9 -16.04 2.10 -44.77
C HIS A 9 -17.57 2.19 -44.98
N GLU A 10 -18.35 1.61 -44.07
CA GLU A 10 -19.81 1.67 -44.08
C GLU A 10 -20.33 2.26 -42.76
N VAL A 11 -21.50 2.90 -42.84
CA VAL A 11 -22.23 3.41 -41.69
C VAL A 11 -22.78 2.23 -40.89
N ASN A 12 -22.47 2.16 -39.59
CA ASN A 12 -23.10 1.19 -38.71
C ASN A 12 -24.37 1.80 -38.07
N ASN A 13 -25.54 1.41 -38.59
CA ASN A 13 -26.84 1.88 -38.13
C ASN A 13 -27.24 1.43 -36.71
N GLN A 14 -26.42 0.61 -36.04
CA GLN A 14 -26.61 0.30 -34.61
C GLN A 14 -26.26 1.49 -33.72
N TYR A 15 -25.45 2.42 -34.23
CA TYR A 15 -25.06 3.64 -33.54
C TYR A 15 -25.97 4.81 -33.88
N SER A 16 -26.16 5.69 -32.91
CA SER A 16 -27.10 6.82 -33.03
C SER A 16 -26.57 7.97 -33.88
N CYS A 17 -25.25 8.14 -33.96
CA CYS A 17 -24.57 9.26 -34.62
C CYS A 17 -23.50 8.76 -35.58
N ASN A 18 -23.21 9.56 -36.60
CA ASN A 18 -22.21 9.24 -37.63
C ASN A 18 -21.44 10.50 -38.04
N TYR A 19 -20.14 10.36 -38.24
CA TYR A 19 -19.30 11.42 -38.79
C TYR A 19 -18.38 10.90 -39.88
N LYS A 20 -18.40 11.55 -41.03
CA LYS A 20 -17.60 11.20 -42.19
C LYS A 20 -16.17 11.75 -42.04
N LEU A 21 -15.19 10.85 -41.89
CA LEU A 21 -13.77 11.20 -41.80
C LEU A 21 -13.19 11.48 -43.20
N LYS A 22 -13.47 10.60 -44.16
CA LYS A 22 -13.05 10.67 -45.57
C LYS A 22 -14.12 10.01 -46.46
N ASP A 23 -13.96 10.09 -47.78
CA ASP A 23 -14.88 9.65 -48.84
C ASP A 23 -15.79 8.46 -48.49
N ASP A 24 -15.22 7.39 -47.96
CA ASP A 24 -15.89 6.17 -47.53
C ASP A 24 -15.68 5.86 -46.03
N LEU A 25 -14.65 6.41 -45.39
CA LEU A 25 -14.37 6.19 -43.97
C LEU A 25 -15.29 7.00 -43.03
N VAL A 26 -16.01 6.31 -42.15
CA VAL A 26 -16.99 6.88 -41.21
C VAL A 26 -16.73 6.39 -39.79
N ILE A 27 -16.85 7.28 -38.81
CA ILE A 27 -17.02 6.89 -37.40
C ILE A 27 -18.50 6.90 -37.03
N SER A 28 -18.99 5.77 -36.53
CA SER A 28 -20.34 5.55 -35.99
C SER A 28 -20.24 5.49 -34.46
N TYR A 29 -21.03 6.26 -33.72
CA TYR A 29 -20.92 6.43 -32.26
C TYR A 29 -22.26 6.83 -31.62
N ASP A 30 -22.41 6.73 -30.30
CA ASP A 30 -23.70 6.97 -29.64
C ASP A 30 -23.85 8.32 -28.94
N HIS A 31 -22.76 8.90 -28.44
CA HIS A 31 -22.82 10.02 -27.49
C HIS A 31 -22.21 11.31 -28.06
N GLU A 32 -23.05 12.18 -28.64
CA GLU A 32 -22.62 13.45 -29.25
C GLU A 32 -22.03 14.45 -28.24
N ASP A 33 -22.47 14.40 -26.98
CA ASP A 33 -22.03 15.29 -25.90
C ASP A 33 -20.53 15.17 -25.55
N ILE A 34 -19.93 14.01 -25.83
CA ILE A 34 -18.50 13.74 -25.67
C ILE A 34 -17.74 13.68 -27.00
N PHE A 35 -18.38 14.01 -28.12
CA PHE A 35 -17.75 14.07 -29.44
C PHE A 35 -17.27 15.50 -29.75
N ASN A 36 -15.98 15.74 -29.54
CA ASN A 36 -15.38 17.07 -29.67
C ASN A 36 -14.55 17.17 -30.96
N ARG A 37 -14.88 18.13 -31.83
CA ARG A 37 -14.17 18.37 -33.10
C ARG A 37 -13.66 19.80 -33.21
N VAL A 38 -12.42 19.94 -33.68
CA VAL A 38 -11.83 21.22 -34.08
C VAL A 38 -11.22 21.09 -35.47
N ILE A 39 -11.49 22.08 -36.31
CA ILE A 39 -10.92 22.20 -37.66
C ILE A 39 -10.14 23.50 -37.69
N LYS A 40 -8.87 23.44 -38.10
CA LYS A 40 -8.00 24.61 -38.24
C LYS A 40 -7.13 24.46 -39.47
N ASN A 41 -7.21 25.41 -40.39
CA ASN A 41 -6.60 25.32 -41.72
C ASN A 41 -7.07 24.04 -42.44
N ASN A 42 -6.13 23.20 -42.89
CA ASN A 42 -6.41 21.88 -43.48
C ASN A 42 -6.31 20.73 -42.48
N SER A 43 -6.11 21.03 -41.21
CA SER A 43 -5.98 20.03 -40.17
C SER A 43 -7.28 19.87 -39.39
N THR A 44 -7.59 18.63 -39.04
CA THR A 44 -8.76 18.31 -38.22
C THR A 44 -8.32 17.45 -37.06
N ILE A 45 -8.90 17.68 -35.89
CA ILE A 45 -8.72 16.84 -34.72
C ILE A 45 -10.09 16.57 -34.09
N ILE A 46 -10.30 15.33 -33.69
CA ILE A 46 -11.51 14.83 -33.06
C ILE A 46 -11.08 14.07 -31.82
N SER A 47 -11.75 14.33 -30.72
CA SER A 47 -11.66 13.51 -29.52
C SER A 47 -13.04 13.00 -29.16
N TYR A 48 -13.15 11.68 -28.99
CA TYR A 48 -14.33 11.04 -28.44
C TYR A 48 -14.05 10.65 -26.99
N GLY A 49 -14.72 11.34 -26.06
CA GLY A 49 -14.40 11.36 -24.63
C GLY A 49 -13.94 12.75 -24.18
N TYR A 50 -12.95 12.81 -23.30
CA TYR A 50 -12.35 14.07 -22.85
C TYR A 50 -10.84 13.98 -22.75
N CYS A 51 -10.18 15.09 -22.99
CA CYS A 51 -8.77 15.28 -22.69
C CYS A 51 -8.49 16.72 -22.23
N PHE A 52 -7.34 16.91 -21.59
CA PHE A 52 -6.78 18.21 -21.29
C PHE A 52 -5.26 18.13 -21.25
N ASP A 53 -4.58 19.24 -21.54
CA ASP A 53 -3.13 19.32 -21.42
C ASP A 53 -2.76 19.58 -19.96
N VAL A 54 -1.97 18.68 -19.36
CA VAL A 54 -1.57 18.81 -17.94
C VAL A 54 -0.65 20.00 -17.68
N ARG A 55 -0.03 20.57 -18.72
CA ARG A 55 0.74 21.82 -18.67
C ARG A 55 -0.18 23.03 -18.56
N ASN A 56 -1.41 22.94 -19.08
CA ASN A 56 -2.41 24.00 -19.11
C ASN A 56 -3.84 23.51 -18.77
N PRO A 57 -4.08 22.93 -17.59
CA PRO A 57 -5.30 22.18 -17.27
C PRO A 57 -6.57 23.04 -17.12
N ASN A 58 -6.45 24.37 -17.07
CA ASN A 58 -7.58 25.30 -17.04
C ASN A 58 -8.32 25.41 -18.38
N GLN A 59 -7.70 24.96 -19.48
CA GLN A 59 -8.28 25.08 -20.81
C GLN A 59 -9.47 24.13 -20.97
N ASN A 60 -10.49 24.58 -21.71
CA ASN A 60 -11.57 23.69 -22.08
C ASN A 60 -11.14 22.74 -23.21
N MET A 61 -11.94 21.70 -23.46
CA MET A 61 -11.65 20.67 -24.44
C MET A 61 -11.35 21.22 -25.85
N LYS A 62 -12.16 22.17 -26.33
CA LYS A 62 -12.00 22.75 -27.68
C LYS A 62 -10.73 23.62 -27.76
N GLU A 63 -10.38 24.31 -26.69
CA GLU A 63 -9.12 25.07 -26.61
C GLU A 63 -7.91 24.15 -26.63
N THR A 64 -7.92 23.07 -25.85
CA THR A 64 -6.85 22.05 -25.86
C THR A 64 -6.67 21.48 -27.27
N LEU A 65 -7.76 21.03 -27.91
CA LEU A 65 -7.72 20.51 -29.28
C LEU A 65 -7.24 21.56 -30.30
N SER A 66 -7.69 22.81 -30.18
CA SER A 66 -7.22 23.90 -31.04
C SER A 66 -5.74 24.19 -30.85
N ASN A 67 -5.20 24.02 -29.64
CA ASN A 67 -3.79 24.26 -29.37
C ASN A 67 -2.89 23.18 -29.96
N LEU A 68 -3.33 21.91 -29.93
CA LEU A 68 -2.63 20.81 -30.61
C LEU A 68 -2.49 21.06 -32.13
N LEU A 69 -3.46 21.76 -32.73
CA LEU A 69 -3.41 22.13 -34.15
C LEU A 69 -2.61 23.41 -34.44
N ASN A 70 -2.05 24.10 -33.43
CA ASN A 70 -1.22 25.29 -33.68
C ASN A 70 0.10 24.91 -34.36
N ASN A 71 0.70 23.78 -33.96
CA ASN A 71 1.95 23.26 -34.50
C ASN A 71 1.75 21.80 -34.97
N PRO A 72 1.14 21.56 -36.14
CA PRO A 72 0.83 20.20 -36.62
C PRO A 72 2.04 19.25 -36.68
N SER A 73 3.25 19.77 -36.92
CA SER A 73 4.49 18.99 -36.94
C SER A 73 4.92 18.46 -35.57
N GLU A 74 4.45 19.07 -34.49
CA GLU A 74 4.80 18.72 -33.10
C GLU A 74 3.64 18.03 -32.37
N ILE A 75 2.54 17.75 -33.07
CA ILE A 75 1.31 17.23 -32.47
C ILE A 75 1.53 15.97 -31.64
N LEU A 76 2.42 15.07 -32.09
CA LEU A 76 2.74 13.83 -31.39
C LEU A 76 3.51 14.09 -30.09
N GLU A 77 4.37 15.11 -30.04
CA GLU A 77 5.07 15.49 -28.81
C GLU A 77 4.13 16.16 -27.81
N ASP A 78 3.18 16.97 -28.29
CA ASP A 78 2.19 17.60 -27.41
C ASP A 78 1.14 16.61 -26.88
N ILE A 79 0.76 15.60 -27.68
CA ILE A 79 -0.15 14.52 -27.25
C ILE A 79 0.40 13.79 -26.01
N LYS A 80 1.73 13.73 -25.84
CA LYS A 80 2.34 13.06 -24.68
C LYS A 80 1.92 13.66 -23.33
N TYR A 81 1.51 14.93 -23.34
CA TYR A 81 1.11 15.69 -22.15
C TYR A 81 -0.41 15.74 -21.94
N LEU A 82 -1.18 15.03 -22.75
CA LEU A 82 -2.62 14.92 -22.53
C LEU A 82 -2.91 13.94 -21.40
N ASN A 83 -3.84 14.31 -20.52
CA ASN A 83 -4.57 13.39 -19.65
C ASN A 83 -6.03 13.35 -20.10
N GLY A 84 -6.70 12.24 -19.86
CA GLY A 84 -8.16 12.12 -19.96
C GLY A 84 -8.61 10.68 -20.16
N HIS A 85 -9.80 10.53 -20.73
CA HIS A 85 -10.33 9.25 -21.21
C HIS A 85 -10.83 9.51 -22.63
N PHE A 86 -10.03 9.17 -23.62
CA PHE A 86 -10.27 9.60 -24.98
C PHE A 86 -9.78 8.61 -26.03
N VAL A 87 -10.45 8.68 -27.18
CA VAL A 87 -9.93 8.23 -28.48
C VAL A 87 -9.75 9.48 -29.34
N LEU A 88 -8.53 9.71 -29.80
CA LEU A 88 -8.15 10.90 -30.55
C LEU A 88 -7.91 10.52 -32.01
N MET A 89 -8.60 11.18 -32.92
CA MET A 89 -8.40 11.07 -34.36
C MET A 89 -7.93 12.41 -34.91
N PHE A 90 -6.89 12.42 -35.73
CA PHE A 90 -6.39 13.68 -36.30
C PHE A 90 -5.88 13.51 -37.73
N LYS A 91 -5.92 14.61 -38.47
CA LYS A 91 -5.47 14.72 -39.85
C LYS A 91 -4.56 15.94 -39.97
N THR A 92 -3.27 15.72 -40.25
CA THR A 92 -2.27 16.79 -40.50
C THR A 92 -1.73 16.77 -41.93
N ASP A 93 -1.53 15.57 -42.51
CA ASP A 93 -0.84 15.36 -43.80
C ASP A 93 -1.66 14.49 -44.76
N ASN A 94 -2.95 14.81 -44.89
CA ASN A 94 -3.95 14.06 -45.67
C ASN A 94 -4.34 12.65 -45.19
N SER A 95 -3.54 11.98 -44.35
CA SER A 95 -3.96 10.73 -43.69
C SER A 95 -4.62 11.00 -42.34
N TRP A 96 -5.58 10.16 -41.98
CA TRP A 96 -6.21 10.15 -40.67
C TRP A 96 -5.47 9.17 -39.78
N LYS A 97 -5.10 9.63 -38.59
CA LYS A 97 -4.43 8.82 -37.58
C LYS A 97 -5.30 8.70 -36.36
N LEU A 98 -5.21 7.57 -35.68
CA LEU A 98 -5.92 7.29 -34.44
C LEU A 98 -4.92 6.92 -33.34
N ILE A 99 -5.15 7.50 -32.16
CA ILE A 99 -4.42 7.19 -30.94
C ILE A 99 -5.40 7.14 -29.75
N THR A 100 -5.06 6.37 -28.73
CA THR A 100 -5.83 6.30 -27.48
C THR A 100 -5.13 7.08 -26.37
N ASP A 101 -5.83 7.28 -25.25
CA ASP A 101 -5.19 7.76 -24.03
C ASP A 101 -4.04 6.84 -23.56
N ALA A 102 -3.19 7.32 -22.67
CA ALA A 102 -1.91 6.67 -22.34
C ALA A 102 -2.07 5.17 -21.96
N ALA A 103 -3.11 4.84 -21.20
CA ALA A 103 -3.39 3.47 -20.78
C ALA A 103 -4.36 2.72 -21.70
N GLY A 104 -4.88 3.38 -22.74
CA GLY A 104 -5.99 2.93 -23.56
C GLY A 104 -7.13 2.44 -22.68
N MET A 105 -7.66 3.34 -21.84
CA MET A 105 -8.68 3.01 -20.84
C MET A 105 -9.92 2.38 -21.50
N THR A 106 -10.25 2.81 -22.70
CA THR A 106 -11.14 2.09 -23.61
C THR A 106 -10.31 1.20 -24.51
N PRO A 107 -10.47 -0.14 -24.45
CA PRO A 107 -9.83 -1.03 -25.40
C PRO A 107 -10.34 -0.72 -26.79
N VAL A 108 -9.43 -0.35 -27.68
CA VAL A 108 -9.71 -0.11 -29.09
C VAL A 108 -9.07 -1.24 -29.88
N TYR A 109 -9.90 -2.06 -30.48
CA TYR A 109 -9.52 -3.18 -31.32
C TYR A 109 -9.52 -2.77 -32.78
N PHE A 110 -8.66 -3.37 -33.59
CA PHE A 110 -8.67 -3.14 -35.03
C PHE A 110 -8.46 -4.42 -35.83
N ASP A 111 -9.07 -4.45 -37.01
CA ASP A 111 -8.90 -5.49 -38.02
C ASP A 111 -8.43 -4.82 -39.31
N ALA A 112 -7.18 -5.09 -39.70
CA ALA A 112 -6.59 -4.52 -40.91
C ALA A 112 -7.13 -5.14 -42.20
N ALA A 113 -7.61 -6.39 -42.16
CA ALA A 113 -8.16 -7.07 -43.33
C ALA A 113 -9.57 -6.55 -43.64
N GLU A 114 -10.41 -6.45 -42.61
CA GLU A 114 -11.77 -5.92 -42.74
C GLU A 114 -11.82 -4.39 -42.71
N LYS A 115 -10.71 -3.73 -42.37
CA LYS A 115 -10.59 -2.27 -42.22
C LYS A 115 -11.61 -1.69 -41.24
N ILE A 116 -11.65 -2.29 -40.04
CA ILE A 116 -12.56 -1.92 -38.97
C ILE A 116 -11.78 -1.56 -37.71
N VAL A 117 -12.23 -0.51 -37.01
CA VAL A 117 -11.85 -0.20 -35.62
C VAL A 117 -13.08 -0.29 -34.74
N THR A 118 -13.00 -0.93 -33.59
CA THR A 118 -14.15 -1.15 -32.70
C THR A 118 -13.73 -1.18 -31.23
N VAL A 119 -14.69 -0.98 -30.32
CA VAL A 119 -14.50 -1.19 -28.88
C VAL A 119 -15.15 -2.47 -28.37
N HIS A 120 -15.84 -3.20 -29.25
CA HIS A 120 -16.46 -4.46 -28.88
C HIS A 120 -15.38 -5.52 -28.72
N ASN A 121 -15.35 -6.16 -27.54
CA ASN A 121 -14.34 -7.16 -27.25
C ASN A 121 -14.42 -8.30 -28.27
N THR A 122 -13.31 -8.48 -28.96
CA THR A 122 -13.03 -9.60 -29.82
C THR A 122 -11.75 -10.22 -29.26
N ASP A 123 -11.85 -11.37 -28.62
CA ASP A 123 -10.71 -12.02 -27.94
C ASP A 123 -9.52 -12.32 -28.90
N THR A 124 -9.71 -12.11 -30.20
CA THR A 124 -8.77 -12.42 -31.27
C THR A 124 -8.12 -11.20 -31.95
N LEU A 125 -8.66 -9.98 -31.78
CA LEU A 125 -8.12 -8.82 -32.50
C LEU A 125 -7.04 -8.09 -31.71
N PRO A 126 -6.02 -7.54 -32.40
CA PRO A 126 -5.07 -6.61 -31.80
C PRO A 126 -5.73 -5.40 -31.16
N THR A 127 -5.09 -4.81 -30.15
CA THR A 127 -5.62 -3.65 -29.41
C THR A 127 -4.61 -2.51 -29.35
N LEU A 128 -5.06 -1.28 -29.41
CA LEU A 128 -4.16 -0.12 -29.31
C LEU A 128 -3.79 0.19 -27.86
N ASN A 129 -2.53 0.59 -27.63
CA ASN A 129 -2.10 1.31 -26.41
C ASN A 129 -1.83 2.79 -26.73
N GLY A 130 -1.54 3.58 -25.69
CA GLY A 130 -1.24 5.01 -25.83
C GLY A 130 0.04 5.35 -26.58
N LEU A 131 0.88 4.37 -26.94
CA LEU A 131 2.06 4.55 -27.79
C LEU A 131 1.79 4.24 -29.26
N SER A 132 0.72 3.48 -29.54
CA SER A 132 0.39 3.00 -30.87
C SER A 132 -0.36 4.08 -31.65
N ILE A 133 0.08 4.33 -32.88
CA ILE A 133 -0.57 5.22 -33.83
C ILE A 133 -1.07 4.35 -34.98
N LEU A 134 -2.38 4.24 -35.13
CA LEU A 134 -3.00 3.55 -36.26
C LEU A 134 -3.24 4.55 -37.39
N ASP A 135 -2.69 4.29 -38.58
CA ASP A 135 -3.10 5.01 -39.78
C ASP A 135 -4.41 4.40 -40.30
N LEU A 136 -5.45 5.21 -40.43
CA LEU A 136 -6.79 4.75 -40.83
C LEU A 136 -6.94 4.60 -42.35
N GLU A 137 -5.92 4.89 -43.15
CA GLU A 137 -5.95 4.65 -44.60
C GLU A 137 -5.56 3.21 -44.95
N ASP A 138 -4.52 2.69 -44.31
CA ASP A 138 -3.95 1.38 -44.57
C ASP A 138 -3.97 0.43 -43.37
N PHE A 139 -4.44 0.88 -42.21
CA PHE A 139 -4.53 0.12 -40.96
C PHE A 139 -3.17 -0.37 -40.47
N THR A 140 -2.10 0.34 -40.83
CA THR A 140 -0.76 0.07 -40.32
C THR A 140 -0.52 0.74 -38.97
N LEU A 141 0.23 0.06 -38.12
CA LEU A 141 0.70 0.63 -36.85
C LEU A 141 2.04 1.33 -37.04
N SER A 142 2.15 2.49 -36.43
CA SER A 142 3.41 3.15 -36.11
C SER A 142 3.41 3.48 -34.61
N ARG A 143 4.49 4.08 -34.09
CA ARG A 143 4.64 4.35 -32.66
C ARG A 143 5.10 5.76 -32.37
N ILE A 144 4.63 6.32 -31.25
CA ILE A 144 5.21 7.53 -30.67
C ILE A 144 6.64 7.22 -30.22
N SER A 145 7.58 8.11 -30.59
CA SER A 145 8.98 8.00 -30.19
C SER A 145 9.12 8.20 -28.69
N ILE A 146 9.77 7.25 -28.02
CA ILE A 146 10.08 7.34 -26.59
C ILE A 146 11.52 7.80 -26.43
N THR A 147 11.74 8.83 -25.62
CA THR A 147 13.11 9.31 -25.35
C THR A 147 13.72 8.49 -24.23
N ASP A 148 14.90 7.89 -24.45
CA ASP A 148 15.66 7.25 -23.36
C ASP A 148 16.43 8.29 -22.57
N SER A 149 15.76 8.97 -21.64
CA SER A 149 16.43 9.90 -20.73
C SER A 149 16.83 9.18 -19.44
N ARG A 150 18.14 9.01 -19.22
CA ARG A 150 18.68 8.63 -17.90
C ARG A 150 18.52 9.79 -16.93
N LEU A 151 17.36 9.85 -16.26
CA LEU A 151 17.10 10.80 -15.18
C LEU A 151 17.49 10.18 -13.84
N THR A 152 17.86 11.03 -12.88
CA THR A 152 18.00 10.62 -11.48
C THR A 152 16.63 10.47 -10.84
N ASP A 153 16.50 9.62 -9.82
CA ASP A 153 15.23 9.37 -9.09
C ASP A 153 14.57 10.67 -8.62
N GLU A 154 15.34 11.61 -8.07
CA GLU A 154 14.84 12.93 -7.64
C GLU A 154 14.24 13.75 -8.80
N ARG A 155 14.87 13.71 -9.98
CA ARG A 155 14.36 14.42 -11.17
C ARG A 155 13.08 13.76 -11.68
N ILE A 156 13.03 12.43 -11.67
CA ILE A 156 11.86 11.64 -12.05
C ILE A 156 10.67 11.99 -11.16
N GLU A 157 10.85 11.92 -9.84
CA GLU A 157 9.82 12.29 -8.87
C GLU A 157 9.33 13.72 -9.05
N ARG A 158 10.25 14.68 -9.27
CA ARG A 158 9.90 16.08 -9.50
C ARG A 158 9.11 16.27 -10.80
N THR A 159 9.53 15.63 -11.89
CA THR A 159 8.80 15.72 -13.17
C THR A 159 7.40 15.13 -13.04
N VAL A 160 7.25 13.95 -12.40
CA VAL A 160 5.92 13.36 -12.16
C VAL A 160 5.07 14.31 -11.31
N LEU A 161 5.63 14.89 -10.24
CA LEU A 161 4.94 15.86 -9.41
C LEU A 161 4.46 17.07 -10.22
N ASP A 162 5.32 17.64 -11.07
CA ASP A 162 4.98 18.79 -11.91
C ASP A 162 3.81 18.46 -12.85
N LEU A 163 3.81 17.25 -13.45
CA LEU A 163 2.77 16.78 -14.37
C LEU A 163 1.42 16.47 -13.70
N VAL A 164 1.40 16.15 -12.40
CA VAL A 164 0.14 15.86 -11.67
C VAL A 164 -0.38 17.04 -10.87
N SER A 165 0.50 17.93 -10.40
CA SER A 165 0.20 18.94 -9.37
C SER A 165 -0.95 19.88 -9.69
N ASN A 166 -1.13 20.21 -10.97
CA ASN A 166 -2.11 21.20 -11.42
C ASN A 166 -3.35 20.58 -12.04
N GLN A 167 -3.44 19.25 -12.17
CA GLN A 167 -4.54 18.61 -12.92
C GLN A 167 -5.93 18.87 -12.32
N TYR A 168 -6.03 19.11 -11.01
CA TYR A 168 -7.31 19.47 -10.33
C TYR A 168 -8.01 20.66 -10.97
N LYS A 169 -7.25 21.58 -11.58
CA LYS A 169 -7.77 22.77 -12.24
C LYS A 169 -8.78 22.46 -13.33
N TYR A 170 -8.59 21.33 -14.04
CA TYR A 170 -9.56 20.89 -15.03
C TYR A 170 -10.91 20.57 -14.39
N PHE A 171 -10.94 20.05 -13.16
CA PHE A 171 -12.16 19.62 -12.49
C PHE A 171 -12.86 20.73 -11.69
N LEU A 172 -12.30 21.94 -11.64
CA LEU A 172 -12.98 23.07 -10.99
C LEU A 172 -14.32 23.35 -11.68
N GLY A 173 -15.42 23.22 -10.92
CA GLY A 173 -16.78 23.40 -11.42
C GLY A 173 -17.32 22.26 -12.28
N LYS A 174 -16.63 21.11 -12.34
CA LYS A 174 -17.13 19.89 -12.99
C LYS A 174 -17.64 18.90 -11.93
N ASP A 175 -18.58 18.04 -12.32
CA ASP A 175 -19.14 17.00 -11.45
C ASP A 175 -18.27 15.73 -11.50
N LEU A 176 -17.67 15.40 -10.36
CA LEU A 176 -16.68 14.35 -10.19
C LEU A 176 -17.06 13.46 -9.00
N THR A 177 -17.07 12.14 -9.24
CA THR A 177 -17.10 11.16 -8.16
C THR A 177 -15.72 10.58 -7.93
N LEU A 178 -15.26 10.56 -6.69
CA LEU A 178 -14.04 9.86 -6.28
C LEU A 178 -14.37 8.45 -5.78
N ASN A 179 -13.81 7.42 -6.42
CA ASN A 179 -13.87 6.05 -5.90
C ASN A 179 -12.88 5.87 -4.76
N PHE A 180 -13.39 5.83 -3.54
CA PHE A 180 -12.58 5.70 -2.34
C PHE A 180 -12.10 4.26 -2.11
N ARG A 181 -10.81 4.12 -1.80
CA ARG A 181 -10.17 2.88 -1.33
C ARG A 181 -9.14 3.21 -0.26
N ARG A 182 -8.96 2.29 0.71
CA ARG A 182 -8.03 2.47 1.83
C ARG A 182 -6.57 2.20 1.48
N ASN A 183 -6.01 2.91 0.49
CA ASN A 183 -4.64 2.70 0.02
C ASN A 183 -3.87 4.02 -0.25
N LYS A 184 -2.56 3.90 -0.48
CA LYS A 184 -1.69 5.05 -0.77
C LYS A 184 -2.03 5.78 -2.08
N MET A 185 -2.60 5.08 -3.06
CA MET A 185 -2.98 5.67 -4.35
C MET A 185 -4.16 6.63 -4.17
N ASN A 186 -5.14 6.22 -3.36
CA ASN A 186 -6.28 7.06 -3.02
C ASN A 186 -5.86 8.30 -2.20
N LYS A 187 -4.83 8.19 -1.34
CA LYS A 187 -4.22 9.38 -0.74
C LYS A 187 -3.62 10.33 -1.77
N ALA A 188 -2.92 9.79 -2.78
CA ALA A 188 -2.27 10.61 -3.80
C ALA A 188 -3.31 11.31 -4.70
N ILE A 189 -4.39 10.63 -5.12
CA ILE A 189 -5.46 11.30 -5.89
C ILE A 189 -6.20 12.35 -5.05
N ILE A 190 -6.46 12.09 -3.76
CA ILE A 190 -7.04 13.12 -2.87
C ILE A 190 -6.08 14.31 -2.73
N SER A 191 -4.77 14.06 -2.64
CA SER A 191 -3.75 15.12 -2.56
C SER A 191 -3.72 15.97 -3.84
N ILE A 192 -3.86 15.33 -4.99
CA ILE A 192 -3.90 16.01 -6.30
C ILE A 192 -5.20 16.80 -6.45
N LEU A 193 -6.34 16.15 -6.23
CA LEU A 193 -7.67 16.71 -6.45
C LEU A 193 -8.17 17.60 -5.32
N GLY A 194 -7.53 17.62 -4.15
CA GLY A 194 -7.99 18.31 -2.93
C GLY A 194 -8.65 19.67 -3.15
N PRO A 195 -8.07 20.58 -3.97
CA PRO A 195 -8.69 21.89 -4.23
C PRO A 195 -10.01 21.84 -5.03
N ALA A 196 -10.31 20.74 -5.70
CA ALA A 196 -11.52 20.52 -6.50
C ALA A 196 -12.53 19.56 -5.84
N LEU A 197 -12.23 18.98 -4.66
CA LEU A 197 -13.10 17.99 -4.01
C LEU A 197 -14.31 18.58 -3.28
N MET A 198 -14.33 19.89 -3.00
CA MET A 198 -15.47 20.49 -2.31
C MET A 198 -16.76 20.31 -3.11
N ASP A 199 -17.82 19.89 -2.41
CA ASP A 199 -19.16 19.59 -2.94
C ASP A 199 -19.21 18.42 -3.96
N GLN A 200 -18.10 17.70 -4.13
CA GLN A 200 -18.02 16.50 -4.99
C GLN A 200 -18.53 15.25 -4.27
N THR A 201 -18.66 14.15 -5.00
CA THR A 201 -19.17 12.88 -4.45
C THR A 201 -18.03 11.91 -4.12
N LEU A 202 -18.11 11.26 -2.96
CA LEU A 202 -17.21 10.19 -2.51
C LEU A 202 -17.97 8.86 -2.54
N ASN A 203 -17.55 7.96 -3.42
CA ASN A 203 -18.11 6.60 -3.53
C ASN A 203 -17.29 5.62 -2.68
N LEU A 204 -17.91 5.08 -1.63
CA LEU A 204 -17.29 4.07 -0.76
C LEU A 204 -17.51 2.68 -1.37
N ARG A 205 -16.48 2.13 -2.03
CA ARG A 205 -16.59 0.84 -2.75
C ARG A 205 -16.66 -0.39 -1.84
N GLU A 206 -16.30 -0.24 -0.57
CA GLU A 206 -16.28 -1.32 0.42
C GLU A 206 -17.12 -0.91 1.62
N ASN A 207 -18.12 -1.72 1.98
CA ASN A 207 -18.95 -1.50 3.16
C ASN A 207 -18.36 -2.15 4.42
N ASP A 208 -17.05 -1.96 4.63
CA ASP A 208 -16.41 -2.36 5.88
C ASP A 208 -16.32 -1.18 6.85
N GLU A 209 -16.38 -1.48 8.16
CA GLU A 209 -16.40 -0.47 9.22
C GLU A 209 -15.24 0.53 9.10
N LEU A 210 -14.06 0.08 8.65
CA LEU A 210 -12.88 0.93 8.51
C LEU A 210 -13.01 1.86 7.29
N THR A 211 -13.48 1.35 6.16
CA THR A 211 -13.73 2.15 4.95
C THR A 211 -14.77 3.22 5.23
N VAL A 212 -15.89 2.85 5.87
CA VAL A 212 -16.94 3.81 6.27
C VAL A 212 -16.37 4.88 7.20
N LYS A 213 -15.60 4.48 8.21
CA LYS A 213 -14.99 5.42 9.16
C LYS A 213 -14.02 6.41 8.49
N ILE A 214 -13.09 5.94 7.67
CA ILE A 214 -12.11 6.80 7.00
C ILE A 214 -12.78 7.63 5.90
N GLY A 215 -13.69 7.03 5.14
CA GLY A 215 -14.49 7.71 4.13
C GLY A 215 -15.25 8.89 4.72
N ASN A 216 -15.89 8.72 5.88
CA ASN A 216 -16.53 9.80 6.62
C ASN A 216 -15.54 10.91 7.06
N TRP A 217 -14.31 10.56 7.45
CA TRP A 217 -13.30 11.56 7.76
C TRP A 217 -12.93 12.39 6.53
N MET A 218 -12.68 11.73 5.39
CA MET A 218 -12.33 12.40 4.15
C MET A 218 -13.49 13.25 3.64
N ALA A 219 -14.70 12.72 3.63
CA ALA A 219 -15.89 13.45 3.22
C ALA A 219 -16.09 14.72 4.08
N ARG A 220 -15.89 14.63 5.39
CA ARG A 220 -15.96 15.81 6.27
C ARG A 220 -14.84 16.81 6.01
N GLU A 221 -13.60 16.34 5.88
CA GLU A 221 -12.41 17.19 5.67
C GLU A 221 -12.53 17.99 4.36
N TYR A 222 -12.93 17.32 3.29
CA TYR A 222 -13.03 17.90 1.96
C TYR A 222 -14.43 18.40 1.61
N LYS A 223 -15.40 18.33 2.55
CA LYS A 223 -16.81 18.71 2.35
C LYS A 223 -17.42 18.03 1.13
N MET A 224 -17.23 16.72 1.03
CA MET A 224 -17.80 15.87 -0.01
C MET A 224 -19.11 15.25 0.45
N ASN A 225 -19.96 14.93 -0.51
CA ASN A 225 -21.15 14.11 -0.30
C ASN A 225 -20.76 12.64 -0.35
N ILE A 226 -21.28 11.81 0.56
CA ILE A 226 -21.08 10.37 0.49
C ILE A 226 -22.20 9.78 -0.36
N LEU A 227 -21.84 8.93 -1.32
CA LEU A 227 -22.80 8.18 -2.11
C LEU A 227 -23.48 7.13 -1.23
N GLU A 228 -24.81 7.06 -1.28
CA GLU A 228 -25.59 6.05 -0.57
C GLU A 228 -25.26 4.64 -1.10
N GLU A 229 -25.33 3.60 -0.26
CA GLU A 229 -24.84 2.24 -0.56
C GLU A 229 -25.42 1.62 -1.84
N ASP A 230 -26.66 1.97 -2.20
CA ASP A 230 -27.37 1.43 -3.36
C ASP A 230 -27.38 2.38 -4.58
N ALA A 231 -26.75 3.56 -4.46
CA ALA A 231 -26.76 4.56 -5.51
C ALA A 231 -25.57 4.35 -6.47
N GLU A 232 -25.86 4.31 -7.77
CA GLU A 232 -24.81 4.41 -8.78
C GLU A 232 -24.34 5.86 -8.93
N PRO A 233 -23.04 6.11 -9.17
CA PRO A 233 -22.56 7.47 -9.41
C PRO A 233 -23.23 8.07 -10.65
N SER A 234 -23.84 9.24 -10.50
CA SER A 234 -24.47 9.98 -11.60
C SER A 234 -23.54 10.97 -12.29
N SER A 235 -22.33 11.17 -11.76
CA SER A 235 -21.38 12.17 -12.24
C SER A 235 -20.81 11.81 -13.60
N THR A 236 -20.50 12.82 -14.42
CA THR A 236 -19.83 12.61 -15.71
C THR A 236 -18.44 11.96 -15.55
N TYR A 237 -17.70 12.35 -14.52
CA TYR A 237 -16.33 11.93 -14.30
C TYR A 237 -16.19 11.03 -13.07
N LEU A 238 -15.37 9.99 -13.19
CA LEU A 238 -15.04 9.07 -12.11
C LEU A 238 -13.53 9.06 -11.85
N ALA A 239 -13.11 9.70 -10.77
CA ALA A 239 -11.74 9.66 -10.28
C ALA A 239 -11.41 8.26 -9.73
N ASN A 240 -10.41 7.62 -10.33
CA ASN A 240 -9.96 6.28 -9.98
C ASN A 240 -8.45 6.17 -10.21
N THR A 241 -7.73 5.40 -9.40
CA THR A 241 -6.28 5.25 -9.53
C THR A 241 -5.91 3.79 -9.68
N HIS A 242 -5.46 3.40 -10.87
CA HIS A 242 -4.98 2.04 -11.15
C HIS A 242 -3.59 2.03 -11.77
N LEU A 243 -3.25 3.03 -12.58
CA LEU A 243 -1.92 3.14 -13.18
C LEU A 243 -0.82 3.38 -12.14
N MET A 244 -1.15 3.91 -10.97
CA MET A 244 -0.15 4.04 -9.90
C MET A 244 0.39 2.71 -9.35
N ASN A 245 -0.20 1.56 -9.71
CA ASN A 245 0.30 0.24 -9.31
C ASN A 245 1.36 -0.31 -10.29
N TYR A 246 2.37 0.48 -10.66
CA TYR A 246 3.34 0.11 -11.71
C TYR A 246 4.11 -1.18 -11.45
N SER A 247 4.32 -1.55 -10.19
CA SER A 247 4.91 -2.85 -9.85
C SER A 247 4.12 -4.04 -10.41
N SER A 248 2.82 -3.89 -10.63
CA SER A 248 1.96 -4.95 -11.18
C SER A 248 2.24 -5.24 -12.65
N TYR A 249 2.62 -4.24 -13.44
CA TYR A 249 2.84 -4.36 -14.89
C TYR A 249 4.30 -4.21 -15.33
N MET A 250 5.22 -3.83 -14.42
CA MET A 250 6.68 -3.86 -14.67
C MET A 250 7.31 -5.26 -14.52
N LYS A 251 6.50 -6.31 -14.36
CA LYS A 251 6.99 -7.70 -14.34
C LYS A 251 7.58 -8.05 -15.69
N LYS A 252 8.88 -8.40 -15.70
CA LYS A 252 9.62 -8.72 -16.92
C LYS A 252 9.26 -10.08 -17.52
N ASP A 253 8.73 -10.98 -16.69
CA ASP A 253 8.35 -12.31 -17.13
C ASP A 253 6.99 -12.26 -17.82
N ILE A 254 6.99 -12.49 -19.13
CA ILE A 254 5.80 -12.71 -19.94
C ILE A 254 5.58 -14.22 -20.06
N GLU A 255 4.35 -14.69 -19.86
CA GLU A 255 3.95 -16.07 -20.12
C GLU A 255 3.48 -16.22 -21.58
N LEU A 256 4.32 -15.84 -22.55
CA LEU A 256 4.07 -16.04 -23.98
C LEU A 256 5.08 -17.05 -24.55
N ALA A 257 4.67 -17.82 -25.55
CA ALA A 257 5.62 -18.59 -26.35
C ALA A 257 6.47 -17.64 -27.23
N ASP A 258 7.69 -18.05 -27.60
CA ASP A 258 8.62 -17.22 -28.38
C ASP A 258 7.99 -16.69 -29.68
N GLU A 259 7.25 -17.53 -30.41
CA GLU A 259 6.54 -17.14 -31.64
C GLU A 259 5.44 -16.08 -31.39
N GLU A 260 4.72 -16.18 -30.26
CA GLU A 260 3.70 -15.20 -29.90
C GLU A 260 4.33 -13.85 -29.53
N LEU A 261 5.48 -13.88 -28.85
CA LEU A 261 6.24 -12.69 -28.51
C LEU A 261 6.84 -12.02 -29.76
N ASP A 262 7.37 -12.79 -30.71
CA ASP A 262 7.88 -12.27 -31.97
C ASP A 262 6.77 -11.62 -32.81
N ASN A 263 5.60 -12.27 -32.87
CA ASN A 263 4.42 -11.72 -33.53
C ASN A 263 3.95 -10.42 -32.85
N PHE A 264 3.94 -10.38 -31.52
CA PHE A 264 3.63 -9.18 -30.75
C PHE A 264 4.64 -8.06 -31.06
N ASN A 265 5.93 -8.35 -31.01
CA ASN A 265 6.98 -7.38 -31.27
C ASN A 265 6.90 -6.81 -32.68
N SER A 266 6.67 -7.67 -33.67
CA SER A 266 6.51 -7.28 -35.06
C SER A 266 5.30 -6.37 -35.25
N LEU A 267 4.15 -6.75 -34.70
CA LEU A 267 2.91 -5.98 -34.83
C LEU A 267 3.00 -4.59 -34.19
N TYR A 268 3.58 -4.48 -32.99
CA TYR A 268 3.71 -3.21 -32.25
C TYR A 268 5.02 -2.45 -32.52
N ASN A 269 5.77 -2.86 -33.55
CA ASN A 269 7.04 -2.24 -33.95
C ASN A 269 8.05 -2.13 -32.79
N LEU A 270 8.36 -3.27 -32.14
CA LEU A 270 9.28 -3.39 -31.01
C LEU A 270 10.61 -4.06 -31.37
N ASN A 271 10.85 -4.44 -32.63
CA ASN A 271 12.01 -5.22 -33.11
C ASN A 271 13.39 -4.50 -33.04
N ASP A 272 13.52 -3.40 -32.29
CA ASP A 272 14.80 -2.74 -32.01
C ASP A 272 15.33 -3.28 -30.67
N GLU A 273 16.63 -3.60 -30.57
CA GLU A 273 17.24 -4.13 -29.34
C GLU A 273 16.93 -3.29 -28.08
N ASN A 274 16.73 -1.97 -28.21
CA ASN A 274 16.37 -1.09 -27.09
C ASN A 274 14.88 -1.16 -26.70
N LEU A 275 14.02 -1.56 -27.63
CA LEU A 275 12.57 -1.63 -27.47
C LEU A 275 12.10 -3.05 -27.09
N GLU A 276 12.77 -4.10 -27.56
CA GLU A 276 12.44 -5.50 -27.18
C GLU A 276 12.54 -5.71 -25.67
N ALA A 277 13.46 -5.02 -25.00
CA ALA A 277 13.56 -5.04 -23.53
C ALA A 277 12.29 -4.51 -22.82
N ARG A 278 11.37 -3.86 -23.55
CA ARG A 278 10.14 -3.24 -23.04
C ARG A 278 8.88 -4.02 -23.42
N SER A 279 8.97 -5.06 -24.24
CA SER A 279 7.82 -5.84 -24.71
C SER A 279 6.97 -6.38 -23.57
N SER A 280 7.60 -6.78 -22.47
CA SER A 280 6.90 -7.26 -21.26
C SER A 280 6.01 -6.21 -20.61
N ILE A 281 6.49 -4.97 -20.55
CA ILE A 281 5.76 -3.86 -19.97
C ILE A 281 4.58 -3.50 -20.87
N GLU A 282 4.82 -3.35 -22.17
CA GLU A 282 3.77 -3.02 -23.14
C GLU A 282 2.69 -4.12 -23.19
N TYR A 283 3.08 -5.39 -23.19
CA TYR A 283 2.14 -6.51 -23.12
C TYR A 283 1.31 -6.49 -21.83
N ASN A 284 1.96 -6.29 -20.67
CA ASN A 284 1.24 -6.24 -19.40
C ASN A 284 0.25 -5.06 -19.34
N LEU A 285 0.57 -3.92 -19.93
CA LEU A 285 -0.36 -2.79 -20.01
C LEU A 285 -1.55 -3.09 -20.90
N LEU A 286 -1.31 -3.79 -22.01
CA LEU A 286 -2.37 -4.16 -22.94
C LEU A 286 -3.32 -5.21 -22.36
N HIS A 287 -2.79 -6.19 -21.63
CA HIS A 287 -3.51 -7.42 -21.26
C HIS A 287 -3.77 -7.61 -19.76
N LYS A 288 -2.96 -7.02 -18.87
CA LYS A 288 -3.07 -7.23 -17.41
C LYS A 288 -3.70 -6.06 -16.65
N LEU A 289 -4.05 -4.96 -17.33
CA LEU A 289 -4.83 -3.88 -16.72
C LEU A 289 -6.30 -4.31 -16.55
N ASN A 290 -6.65 -4.81 -15.37
CA ASN A 290 -7.98 -5.36 -15.03
C ASN A 290 -9.17 -4.53 -15.54
N TYR A 291 -9.08 -3.19 -15.48
CA TYR A 291 -10.21 -2.31 -15.82
C TYR A 291 -10.43 -2.15 -17.33
N ARG A 292 -9.52 -2.60 -18.20
CA ARG A 292 -9.76 -2.63 -19.66
C ARG A 292 -11.00 -3.45 -20.00
N ASN A 293 -11.24 -4.52 -19.25
CA ASN A 293 -12.34 -5.46 -19.50
C ASN A 293 -13.69 -5.04 -18.87
N GLU A 294 -13.73 -3.92 -18.14
CA GLU A 294 -14.94 -3.43 -17.48
C GLU A 294 -15.71 -2.42 -18.35
N GLN A 295 -17.05 -2.53 -18.36
CA GLN A 295 -17.90 -1.50 -18.95
C GLN A 295 -17.77 -0.20 -18.15
N LYS A 296 -17.56 0.90 -18.87
CA LYS A 296 -17.39 2.25 -18.29
C LYS A 296 -18.62 3.10 -18.63
N PRO A 297 -19.56 3.27 -17.69
CA PRO A 297 -20.71 4.16 -17.88
C PRO A 297 -20.32 5.64 -17.74
N MET A 298 -19.13 5.94 -17.20
CA MET A 298 -18.61 7.29 -16.97
C MET A 298 -17.23 7.48 -17.60
N LEU A 299 -16.81 8.74 -17.74
CA LEU A 299 -15.45 9.08 -18.13
C LEU A 299 -14.50 8.93 -16.95
N ILE A 300 -13.46 8.10 -17.08
CA ILE A 300 -12.54 7.83 -15.97
C ILE A 300 -11.47 8.92 -15.92
N TYR A 301 -11.09 9.33 -14.72
CA TYR A 301 -9.92 10.15 -14.48
C TYR A 301 -8.89 9.35 -13.68
N ASP A 302 -7.71 9.16 -14.25
CA ASP A 302 -6.52 8.68 -13.54
C ASP A 302 -5.40 9.73 -13.73
N PRO A 303 -4.84 10.31 -12.65
CA PRO A 303 -3.81 11.35 -12.76
C PRO A 303 -2.54 10.91 -13.50
N PHE A 304 -2.31 9.60 -13.63
CA PHE A 304 -1.14 9.00 -14.25
C PHE A 304 -1.42 8.55 -15.68
N ASN A 305 -2.62 8.81 -16.21
CA ASN A 305 -2.97 8.55 -17.60
C ASN A 305 -2.39 9.60 -18.55
N VAL A 306 -1.08 9.83 -18.43
CA VAL A 306 -0.29 10.80 -19.19
C VAL A 306 0.89 10.05 -19.77
N LEU A 307 1.04 10.10 -21.09
CA LEU A 307 2.07 9.32 -21.77
C LEU A 307 3.48 9.73 -21.32
N ALA A 308 3.73 11.03 -21.10
CA ALA A 308 4.99 11.52 -20.54
C ALA A 308 5.31 10.93 -19.15
N ILE A 309 4.29 10.64 -18.32
CA ILE A 309 4.50 9.93 -17.04
C ILE A 309 4.82 8.45 -17.29
N GLN A 310 4.14 7.81 -18.23
CA GLN A 310 4.40 6.42 -18.57
C GLN A 310 5.81 6.21 -19.15
N GLU A 311 6.29 7.10 -20.02
CA GLU A 311 7.66 7.07 -20.56
C GLU A 311 8.69 7.08 -19.42
N ILE A 312 8.48 7.92 -18.42
CA ILE A 312 9.33 7.99 -17.22
C ILE A 312 9.30 6.66 -16.43
N ILE A 313 8.12 6.07 -16.25
CA ILE A 313 7.96 4.77 -15.57
C ILE A 313 8.68 3.65 -16.34
N TYR A 314 8.59 3.63 -17.68
CA TYR A 314 9.26 2.61 -18.52
C TYR A 314 10.77 2.68 -18.46
N SER A 315 11.33 3.87 -18.28
CA SER A 315 12.78 4.04 -18.14
C SER A 315 13.32 3.61 -16.77
N PHE A 316 12.47 3.21 -15.82
CA PHE A 316 12.89 2.85 -14.47
C PHE A 316 13.31 1.39 -14.32
N LYS A 317 14.54 1.15 -13.85
CA LYS A 317 15.13 -0.21 -13.76
C LYS A 317 14.92 -0.91 -12.41
N ASP A 318 14.62 -0.20 -11.32
CA ASP A 318 14.55 -0.77 -9.97
C ASP A 318 13.33 -0.26 -9.18
N ALA A 319 12.19 -0.94 -9.29
CA ALA A 319 10.93 -0.54 -8.66
C ALA A 319 11.00 -0.36 -7.13
N ALA A 320 12.06 -0.82 -6.44
CA ALA A 320 12.19 -0.70 -4.99
C ALA A 320 12.57 0.72 -4.49
N ALA A 321 13.20 1.55 -5.33
CA ALA A 321 13.68 2.89 -4.94
C ALA A 321 12.73 4.04 -5.32
N PHE A 322 11.88 3.85 -6.32
CA PHE A 322 10.93 4.87 -6.78
C PHE A 322 9.66 4.83 -5.94
N ASP A 323 9.31 5.93 -5.25
CA ASP A 323 8.04 6.07 -4.52
C ASP A 323 7.39 7.45 -4.77
N PRO A 324 6.92 7.70 -6.00
CA PRO A 324 6.30 8.97 -6.37
C PRO A 324 5.04 9.25 -5.54
N LEU A 325 4.35 8.19 -5.06
CA LEU A 325 3.13 8.33 -4.26
C LEU A 325 3.42 8.99 -2.92
N THR A 326 4.44 8.51 -2.21
CA THR A 326 4.87 9.12 -0.95
C THR A 326 5.34 10.56 -1.18
N ARG A 327 6.02 10.84 -2.29
CA ARG A 327 6.47 12.20 -2.62
C ARG A 327 5.31 13.16 -2.88
N ILE A 328 4.33 12.74 -3.67
CA ILE A 328 3.09 13.49 -3.95
C ILE A 328 2.36 13.80 -2.64
N ASN A 329 2.11 12.79 -1.81
CA ASN A 329 1.43 12.98 -0.53
C ASN A 329 2.17 13.98 0.37
N LYS A 330 3.48 13.82 0.54
CA LYS A 330 4.31 14.68 1.40
C LYS A 330 4.38 16.13 0.93
N ILE A 331 4.46 16.37 -0.38
CA ILE A 331 4.60 17.73 -0.91
C ILE A 331 3.25 18.41 -1.08
N MET A 332 2.29 17.74 -1.71
CA MET A 332 1.02 18.37 -2.08
C MET A 332 0.07 18.46 -0.90
N HIS A 333 0.04 17.46 -0.02
CA HIS A 333 -0.90 17.42 1.07
C HIS A 333 -0.34 16.70 2.30
N PRO A 334 0.71 17.25 2.97
CA PRO A 334 1.36 16.60 4.09
C PRO A 334 0.42 16.25 5.24
N ALA A 335 -0.72 16.96 5.36
CA ALA A 335 -1.71 16.66 6.37
C ALA A 335 -2.40 15.29 6.18
N ILE A 336 -2.44 14.75 4.95
CA ILE A 336 -3.09 13.45 4.67
C ILE A 336 -2.26 12.30 5.24
N ASP A 337 -0.97 12.52 5.46
CA ASP A 337 -0.09 11.56 6.13
C ASP A 337 -0.44 11.41 7.61
N PHE A 338 -1.16 12.35 8.22
CA PHE A 338 -1.70 12.18 9.58
C PHE A 338 -2.79 11.11 9.66
N TYR A 339 -3.30 10.59 8.56
CA TYR A 339 -4.29 9.51 8.54
C TYR A 339 -3.65 8.19 8.10
N ASP A 340 -3.70 7.16 8.93
CA ASP A 340 -3.36 5.79 8.56
C ASP A 340 -4.59 5.12 7.95
N PHE A 341 -4.63 5.01 6.61
CA PHE A 341 -5.76 4.41 5.90
C PHE A 341 -5.87 2.90 6.14
N SER A 342 -4.75 2.22 6.41
CA SER A 342 -4.76 0.77 6.65
C SER A 342 -5.31 0.40 8.02
N GLU A 343 -5.01 1.23 9.03
CA GLU A 343 -5.40 0.97 10.43
C GLU A 343 -6.60 1.82 10.87
N GLY A 344 -7.08 2.74 10.02
CA GLY A 344 -8.22 3.63 10.30
C GLY A 344 -8.03 4.41 11.60
N MET A 345 -6.82 4.93 11.78
CA MET A 345 -6.44 5.76 12.92
C MET A 345 -5.60 6.93 12.46
N THR A 346 -5.55 7.99 13.26
CA THR A 346 -4.62 9.09 13.03
C THR A 346 -3.22 8.71 13.50
N LEU A 347 -2.18 9.36 12.97
CA LEU A 347 -0.79 9.20 13.46
C LEU A 347 -0.68 9.50 14.95
N LEU A 348 -1.46 10.44 15.49
CA LEU A 348 -1.50 10.72 16.93
C LEU A 348 -2.05 9.53 17.72
N GLN A 349 -3.13 8.90 17.24
CA GLN A 349 -3.68 7.70 17.87
C GLN A 349 -2.68 6.55 17.80
N LYS A 350 -2.00 6.36 16.65
CA LYS A 350 -0.94 5.36 16.48
C LYS A 350 0.23 5.59 17.42
N TYR A 351 0.74 6.82 17.49
CA TYR A 351 1.80 7.22 18.42
C TYR A 351 1.40 6.99 19.88
N THR A 352 0.18 7.37 20.25
CA THR A 352 -0.33 7.19 21.63
C THR A 352 -0.41 5.71 22.00
N LYS A 353 -0.85 4.86 21.06
CA LYS A 353 -0.88 3.40 21.23
C LYS A 353 0.53 2.82 21.42
N MET A 354 1.48 3.18 20.54
CA MET A 354 2.87 2.73 20.64
C MET A 354 3.54 3.22 21.93
N LYS A 355 3.29 4.47 22.35
CA LYS A 355 3.82 5.03 23.60
C LYS A 355 3.34 4.23 24.82
N LYS A 356 2.05 3.86 24.89
CA LYS A 356 1.52 3.02 25.96
C LYS A 356 2.16 1.62 25.97
N GLN A 357 2.37 1.02 24.79
CA GLN A 357 3.04 -0.28 24.67
C GLN A 357 4.51 -0.21 25.14
N ASN A 358 5.25 0.82 24.74
CA ASN A 358 6.63 1.03 25.16
C ASN A 358 6.74 1.26 26.68
N GLN A 359 5.80 1.98 27.28
CA GLN A 359 5.75 2.17 28.74
C GLN A 359 5.56 0.83 29.45
N LYS A 360 4.59 0.02 29.01
CA LYS A 360 4.34 -1.32 29.57
C LYS A 360 5.59 -2.21 29.46
N MET A 361 6.23 -2.23 28.29
CA MET A 361 7.44 -3.02 28.06
C MET A 361 8.62 -2.54 28.94
N SER A 362 8.77 -1.23 29.13
CA SER A 362 9.80 -0.67 30.01
C SER A 362 9.56 -1.04 31.48
N GLU A 363 8.31 -1.08 31.93
CA GLU A 363 7.95 -1.55 33.27
C GLU A 363 8.22 -3.04 33.45
N GLU A 364 7.97 -3.87 32.42
CA GLU A 364 8.30 -5.30 32.42
C GLU A 364 9.82 -5.52 32.46
N LEU A 365 10.60 -4.80 31.64
CA LEU A 365 12.07 -4.86 31.62
C LEU A 365 12.71 -4.47 32.96
N LYS A 366 12.17 -3.46 33.65
CA LYS A 366 12.67 -3.07 34.99
C LYS A 366 12.56 -4.20 36.01
N LYS A 367 11.58 -5.10 35.89
CA LYS A 367 11.47 -6.28 36.76
C LYS A 367 12.55 -7.31 36.48
N VAL A 368 13.06 -7.37 35.24
CA VAL A 368 14.11 -8.32 34.83
C VAL A 368 15.51 -7.81 35.21
N VAL A 369 15.76 -6.50 35.14
CA VAL A 369 17.08 -5.90 35.46
C VAL A 369 17.44 -6.04 36.94
N VAL A 370 16.46 -5.95 37.86
CA VAL A 370 16.70 -6.11 39.31
C VAL A 370 17.20 -7.51 39.66
N ASN A 371 16.78 -8.54 38.91
CA ASN A 371 17.18 -9.92 39.13
C ASN A 371 18.67 -10.19 38.79
N GLN A 372 19.20 -9.59 37.72
CA GLN A 372 20.57 -9.87 37.26
C GLN A 372 21.67 -9.39 38.23
N GLU A 373 21.42 -8.30 38.96
CA GLU A 373 22.38 -7.79 39.95
C GLU A 373 22.51 -8.74 41.14
N PHE A 374 21.38 -9.22 41.66
CA PHE A 374 21.34 -10.21 42.73
C PHE A 374 22.00 -11.54 42.32
N LEU A 375 21.70 -12.07 41.13
CA LEU A 375 22.30 -13.32 40.65
C LEU A 375 23.83 -13.21 40.54
N ARG A 376 24.33 -12.08 40.04
CA ARG A 376 25.77 -11.82 39.96
C ARG A 376 26.41 -11.72 41.35
N GLU A 377 25.77 -11.04 42.29
CA GLU A 377 26.27 -10.97 43.68
C GLU A 377 26.30 -12.37 44.34
N ALA A 378 25.27 -13.19 44.14
CA ALA A 378 25.23 -14.56 44.63
C ALA A 378 26.37 -15.42 44.05
N GLU A 379 26.59 -15.35 42.74
CA GLU A 379 27.66 -16.07 42.05
C GLU A 379 29.05 -15.69 42.58
N THR A 380 29.30 -14.40 42.86
CA THR A 380 30.58 -13.96 43.44
C THR A 380 30.85 -14.51 44.85
N GLN A 381 29.79 -14.88 45.58
CA GLN A 381 29.87 -15.52 46.90
C GLN A 381 29.85 -17.06 46.83
N GLY A 382 29.89 -17.63 45.61
CA GLY A 382 29.83 -19.07 45.41
C GLY A 382 28.46 -19.70 45.66
N ILE A 383 27.39 -18.90 45.65
CA ILE A 383 26.01 -19.35 45.84
C ILE A 383 25.36 -19.51 44.47
N SER A 384 24.89 -20.71 44.15
CA SER A 384 24.13 -20.96 42.91
C SER A 384 22.65 -20.67 43.16
N VAL A 385 22.02 -19.85 42.32
CA VAL A 385 20.62 -19.46 42.43
C VAL A 385 19.97 -19.51 41.04
N SER A 386 18.77 -20.09 40.94
CA SER A 386 18.04 -20.19 39.68
C SER A 386 17.56 -18.82 39.18
N GLU A 387 17.48 -18.64 37.86
CA GLU A 387 17.13 -17.35 37.22
C GLU A 387 15.73 -16.83 37.57
N ASN A 388 14.86 -17.67 38.12
CA ASN A 388 13.50 -17.33 38.54
C ASN A 388 13.41 -16.90 40.02
N LEU A 389 14.54 -16.76 40.72
CA LEU A 389 14.66 -16.24 42.08
C LEU A 389 15.28 -14.84 42.10
N ASP A 390 14.84 -14.02 43.05
CA ASP A 390 15.40 -12.71 43.39
C ASP A 390 15.62 -12.64 44.90
N GLY A 391 16.38 -11.68 45.40
CA GLY A 391 16.76 -11.68 46.80
C GLY A 391 17.78 -10.65 47.25
N LYS A 392 18.45 -10.98 48.35
CA LYS A 392 19.50 -10.16 48.96
C LYS A 392 20.54 -11.02 49.67
N ILE A 393 21.81 -10.72 49.44
CA ILE A 393 22.94 -11.30 50.18
C ILE A 393 23.05 -10.67 51.58
N LEU A 394 23.32 -11.49 52.58
CA LEU A 394 23.58 -11.10 53.97
C LEU A 394 25.04 -11.42 54.31
N ASP A 395 25.57 -10.79 55.36
CA ASP A 395 26.97 -10.96 55.80
C ASP A 395 27.35 -12.44 56.09
N LYS A 396 26.37 -13.23 56.57
CA LYS A 396 26.49 -14.68 56.79
C LYS A 396 25.23 -15.42 56.33
N GLY A 397 24.78 -15.16 55.11
CA GLY A 397 23.58 -15.82 54.59
C GLY A 397 22.99 -15.20 53.33
N ILE A 398 21.80 -15.65 52.96
CA ILE A 398 21.06 -15.19 51.79
C ILE A 398 19.57 -15.22 52.06
N THR A 399 18.84 -14.30 51.44
CA THR A 399 17.38 -14.35 51.40
C THR A 399 16.91 -14.39 49.96
N VAL A 400 16.04 -15.34 49.63
CA VAL A 400 15.48 -15.53 48.29
C VAL A 400 13.95 -15.52 48.30
N HIS A 401 13.36 -15.13 47.18
CA HIS A 401 11.94 -15.26 46.88
C HIS A 401 11.76 -15.35 45.36
N PRO A 402 10.60 -15.79 44.83
CA PRO A 402 10.34 -15.75 43.39
C PRO A 402 10.58 -14.35 42.81
N ALA A 403 11.24 -14.25 41.66
CA ALA A 403 11.52 -12.98 40.99
C ALA A 403 10.25 -12.34 40.40
N SER A 404 9.28 -13.18 40.01
CA SER A 404 8.03 -12.77 39.40
C SER A 404 6.83 -12.91 40.35
N GLN A 405 5.80 -12.09 40.14
CA GLN A 405 4.48 -12.27 40.74
C GLN A 405 3.69 -13.40 40.08
N LEU A 406 4.05 -13.74 38.83
CA LEU A 406 3.53 -14.88 38.08
C LEU A 406 4.40 -16.09 38.42
N ILE A 407 3.87 -16.97 39.26
CA ILE A 407 4.52 -18.19 39.74
C ILE A 407 3.90 -19.37 38.99
N SER A 408 4.74 -20.20 38.37
CA SER A 408 4.31 -21.43 37.71
C SER A 408 4.47 -22.63 38.65
N LYS A 409 3.54 -23.58 38.58
CA LYS A 409 3.67 -24.88 39.26
C LYS A 409 4.74 -25.78 38.62
N ASP A 410 5.07 -25.51 37.37
CA ASP A 410 6.00 -26.30 36.57
C ASP A 410 7.45 -25.81 36.74
N ASP A 411 7.64 -24.65 37.37
CA ASP A 411 8.95 -24.09 37.68
C ASP A 411 9.51 -24.68 38.98
N ILE A 412 10.82 -24.88 39.02
CA ILE A 412 11.58 -25.21 40.23
C ILE A 412 12.37 -23.96 40.63
N TYR A 413 12.20 -23.52 41.87
CA TYR A 413 12.95 -22.39 42.43
C TYR A 413 14.06 -22.95 43.31
N GLU A 414 15.30 -22.91 42.84
CA GLU A 414 16.42 -23.64 43.43
C GLU A 414 17.56 -22.70 43.86
N MET A 415 18.10 -22.96 45.04
CA MET A 415 19.36 -22.37 45.49
C MET A 415 20.25 -23.41 46.15
N THR A 416 21.55 -23.20 45.98
CA THR A 416 22.59 -23.99 46.62
C THR A 416 23.52 -23.05 47.38
N TYR A 417 23.48 -23.14 48.70
CA TYR A 417 24.28 -22.32 49.61
C TYR A 417 25.50 -23.09 50.09
N VAL A 418 26.68 -22.51 49.94
CA VAL A 418 27.95 -23.10 50.37
C VAL A 418 28.45 -22.36 51.60
N LYS A 419 28.71 -23.09 52.68
CA LYS A 419 29.30 -22.58 53.93
C LYS A 419 30.78 -22.93 54.00
N ASN A 420 31.57 -22.03 54.61
CA ASN A 420 32.97 -22.28 54.90
C ASN A 420 33.14 -23.19 56.13
N GLY A 421 33.22 -24.51 55.89
CA GLY A 421 33.47 -25.52 56.91
C GLY A 421 32.19 -26.05 57.61
N PRO A 422 32.33 -27.09 58.46
CA PRO A 422 31.18 -27.71 59.10
C PRO A 422 30.55 -26.77 60.13
N GLY A 423 29.22 -26.73 60.18
CA GLY A 423 28.52 -25.98 61.22
C GLY A 423 27.01 -25.96 61.05
N MET A 424 26.36 -25.14 61.86
CA MET A 424 24.90 -25.02 61.86
C MET A 424 24.45 -23.93 60.88
N ILE A 425 23.37 -24.23 60.15
CA ILE A 425 22.66 -23.30 59.28
C ILE A 425 21.21 -23.25 59.73
N LEU A 426 20.67 -22.03 59.82
CA LEU A 426 19.27 -21.75 60.12
C LEU A 426 18.55 -21.41 58.82
N VAL A 427 17.46 -22.12 58.53
CA VAL A 427 16.55 -21.85 57.40
C VAL A 427 15.21 -21.37 57.95
N GLU A 428 14.78 -20.17 57.54
CA GLU A 428 13.57 -19.50 58.02
C GLU A 428 12.62 -19.19 56.86
N SER A 429 11.31 -19.29 57.11
CA SER A 429 10.27 -18.75 56.23
C SER A 429 9.49 -17.63 56.92
N TYR A 430 8.90 -16.75 56.13
CA TYR A 430 7.98 -15.70 56.59
C TYR A 430 6.51 -16.10 56.43
N PHE A 431 6.23 -17.35 56.04
CA PHE A 431 4.89 -17.83 55.78
C PHE A 431 4.14 -18.21 57.07
N ASN A 432 3.19 -17.37 57.47
CA ASN A 432 2.38 -17.57 58.68
C ASN A 432 0.90 -17.83 58.33
N ASN A 433 0.62 -18.93 57.60
CA ASN A 433 -0.74 -19.37 57.34
C ASN A 433 -0.83 -20.91 57.21
N PRO A 434 -0.95 -21.64 58.33
CA PRO A 434 -0.93 -23.10 58.34
C PRO A 434 -1.96 -23.76 57.40
N LYS A 435 -3.12 -23.12 57.19
CA LYS A 435 -4.18 -23.64 56.30
C LYS A 435 -3.73 -23.75 54.84
N ASN A 436 -2.75 -22.96 54.43
CA ASN A 436 -2.28 -22.87 53.05
C ASN A 436 -0.83 -23.35 52.89
N ALA A 437 -0.21 -23.90 53.93
CA ALA A 437 1.21 -24.25 53.91
C ALA A 437 1.56 -25.37 52.93
N HIS A 438 0.64 -26.32 52.72
CA HIS A 438 0.78 -27.39 51.73
C HIS A 438 0.98 -26.91 50.29
N ARG A 439 0.67 -25.63 50.00
CA ARG A 439 0.74 -25.06 48.66
C ARG A 439 2.15 -24.71 48.20
N ILE A 440 3.09 -24.61 49.13
CA ILE A 440 4.52 -24.40 48.86
C ILE A 440 5.30 -25.48 49.59
N LYS A 441 5.96 -26.34 48.82
CA LYS A 441 6.81 -27.41 49.36
C LYS A 441 8.26 -27.01 49.23
N VAL A 442 9.03 -27.23 50.29
CA VAL A 442 10.46 -26.94 50.33
C VAL A 442 11.18 -28.27 50.49
N GLU A 443 11.95 -28.65 49.48
CA GLU A 443 12.87 -29.77 49.55
C GLU A 443 14.22 -29.26 50.02
N LEU A 444 14.75 -29.90 51.06
CA LEU A 444 15.99 -29.53 51.72
C LEU A 444 16.83 -30.80 51.88
N ASN A 445 17.97 -30.88 51.18
CA ASN A 445 18.84 -32.06 51.15
C ASN A 445 18.07 -33.38 50.89
N ASN A 446 17.13 -33.36 49.94
CA ASN A 446 16.23 -34.45 49.55
C ASN A 446 15.12 -34.84 50.54
N GLU A 447 14.91 -34.05 51.60
CA GLU A 447 13.74 -34.19 52.49
C GLU A 447 12.71 -33.10 52.19
N LEU A 448 11.43 -33.48 52.06
CA LEU A 448 10.35 -32.58 51.65
C LEU A 448 9.55 -32.09 52.86
N PHE A 449 9.37 -30.77 52.94
CA PHE A 449 8.68 -30.10 54.03
C PHE A 449 7.62 -29.13 53.49
N ASN A 450 6.60 -28.82 54.29
CA ASN A 450 5.74 -27.68 54.03
C ASN A 450 6.45 -26.38 54.46
N ILE A 451 6.14 -25.27 53.79
CA ILE A 451 6.85 -24.01 54.03
C ILE A 451 6.68 -23.44 55.45
N ASP A 452 5.57 -23.74 56.15
CA ASP A 452 5.32 -23.27 57.52
C ASP A 452 6.18 -23.98 58.57
N GLU A 453 6.73 -25.16 58.25
CA GLU A 453 7.68 -25.86 59.13
C GLU A 453 9.00 -25.09 59.33
N PHE A 454 9.25 -24.06 58.52
CA PHE A 454 10.39 -23.16 58.65
C PHE A 454 10.03 -21.85 59.35
N LEU A 455 8.78 -21.63 59.78
CA LEU A 455 8.35 -20.38 60.42
C LEU A 455 9.07 -20.13 61.75
N GLU A 456 9.29 -21.19 62.53
CA GLU A 456 10.04 -21.13 63.80
C GLU A 456 11.56 -21.26 63.59
N GLY A 457 11.99 -21.40 62.33
CA GLY A 457 13.37 -21.64 61.96
C GLY A 457 13.79 -23.11 62.12
N LYS A 458 14.44 -23.66 61.08
CA LYS A 458 14.93 -25.03 61.07
C LYS A 458 16.46 -25.05 61.06
N PHE A 459 17.03 -25.68 62.07
CA PHE A 459 18.48 -25.84 62.21
C PHE A 459 18.97 -27.09 61.50
N ILE A 460 20.01 -26.94 60.70
CA ILE A 460 20.58 -28.00 59.87
C ILE A 460 22.07 -28.04 60.13
N GLN A 461 22.56 -29.22 60.50
CA GLN A 461 23.99 -29.48 60.51
C GLN A 461 24.43 -29.78 59.08
N SER A 462 25.27 -28.92 58.50
CA SER A 462 25.83 -29.15 57.17
C SER A 462 27.36 -29.23 57.24
N GLY A 463 27.93 -30.13 56.45
CA GLY A 463 29.38 -30.28 56.30
C GLY A 463 30.00 -29.18 55.42
N SER A 464 29.27 -28.71 54.40
CA SER A 464 29.76 -27.67 53.47
C SER A 464 28.68 -27.04 52.58
N GLU A 465 27.62 -27.77 52.23
CA GLU A 465 26.63 -27.33 51.23
C GLU A 465 25.20 -27.65 51.66
N ILE A 466 24.26 -26.79 51.28
CA ILE A 466 22.82 -27.02 51.43
C ILE A 466 22.12 -26.71 50.12
N ASN A 467 21.33 -27.66 49.62
CA ASN A 467 20.46 -27.48 48.47
C ASN A 467 19.01 -27.30 48.93
N ILE A 468 18.37 -26.24 48.44
CA ILE A 468 16.98 -25.89 48.73
C ILE A 468 16.24 -25.76 47.40
N LYS A 469 15.16 -26.51 47.24
CA LYS A 469 14.22 -26.37 46.12
C LYS A 469 12.83 -26.03 46.64
N MET A 470 12.16 -25.08 46.01
CA MET A 470 10.77 -24.76 46.30
C MET A 470 9.86 -25.12 45.13
N TYR A 471 8.71 -25.68 45.46
CA TYR A 471 7.68 -26.10 44.52
C TYR A 471 6.34 -25.49 44.91
N TYR A 472 5.59 -25.00 43.91
CA TYR A 472 4.23 -24.50 44.10
C TYR A 472 3.22 -25.51 43.56
N GLU A 473 2.14 -25.78 44.29
CA GLU A 473 1.15 -26.77 43.85
C GLU A 473 0.33 -26.32 42.63
N ARG A 474 0.25 -25.01 42.35
CA ARG A 474 -0.55 -24.40 41.29
C ARG A 474 0.11 -23.12 40.80
N ASN A 475 -0.38 -22.61 39.67
CA ASN A 475 0.01 -21.29 39.19
C ASN A 475 -0.61 -20.20 40.08
N TYR A 476 0.18 -19.18 40.41
CA TYR A 476 -0.26 -18.03 41.20
C TYR A 476 0.13 -16.72 40.53
N ASP A 477 -0.70 -15.69 40.68
CA ASP A 477 -0.52 -14.37 40.04
C ASP A 477 -0.60 -13.19 41.03
N ALA A 478 -0.83 -13.47 42.32
CA ALA A 478 -0.92 -12.46 43.37
C ALA A 478 0.44 -12.25 44.07
N ALA A 479 0.80 -10.98 44.30
CA ALA A 479 2.03 -10.58 45.00
C ALA A 479 2.19 -11.18 46.41
N SER A 480 1.09 -11.62 47.04
CA SER A 480 1.15 -12.33 48.32
C SER A 480 1.87 -13.67 48.23
N TRP A 481 1.81 -14.36 47.09
CA TRP A 481 2.47 -15.65 46.89
C TRP A 481 3.98 -15.50 46.69
N GLN A 482 4.41 -14.43 46.02
CA GLN A 482 5.82 -14.06 45.97
C GLN A 482 6.40 -13.84 47.38
N LYS A 483 5.66 -13.14 48.25
CA LYS A 483 6.06 -12.94 49.66
C LYS A 483 6.00 -14.23 50.47
N ALA A 484 5.06 -15.11 50.17
CA ALA A 484 4.87 -16.39 50.84
C ALA A 484 6.06 -17.34 50.63
N GLY A 485 6.63 -17.38 49.43
CA GLY A 485 7.81 -18.19 49.11
C GLY A 485 9.15 -17.59 49.53
N LYS A 486 9.16 -16.65 50.46
CA LYS A 486 10.40 -16.04 50.94
C LYS A 486 11.10 -16.99 51.91
N ILE A 487 12.34 -17.36 51.59
CA ILE A 487 13.22 -18.18 52.44
C ILE A 487 14.48 -17.39 52.77
N THR A 488 14.90 -17.47 54.03
CA THR A 488 16.17 -16.92 54.51
C THR A 488 17.05 -18.04 55.04
N VAL A 489 18.30 -18.08 54.59
CA VAL A 489 19.35 -18.99 55.06
C VAL A 489 20.40 -18.17 55.79
N LYS A 490 20.78 -18.57 57.01
CA LYS A 490 21.79 -17.89 57.83
C LYS A 490 22.73 -18.90 58.47
N GLU A 491 24.00 -18.57 58.54
CA GLU A 491 24.95 -19.33 59.34
C GLU A 491 24.81 -18.93 60.82
N ILE A 492 24.84 -19.95 61.69
CA ILE A 492 24.87 -19.77 63.13
C ILE A 492 26.27 -20.19 63.60
N ASP A 493 26.94 -19.30 64.33
CA ASP A 493 28.25 -19.53 64.93
C ASP A 493 28.15 -20.43 66.17
#